data_AF-A0A3M1XAW8-F1
#
_entry.id   AF-A0A3M1XAW8-F1
#
_cell.length_a   1.000
_cell.length_b   1.000
_cell.length_c   1.000
_cell.angle_alpha   90.00
_cell.angle_beta   90.00
_cell.angle_gamma   90.00
#
_symmetry.space_group_name_H-M   'P 1'
#
loop_
_entity.id
_entity.type
_entity.pdbx_description
1 polymer ?
#
loop_
_entity_poly.entity_id
_entity_poly.type
_entity_poly.pdbx_seq_one_letter_code
_entity_poly.pdbx_strand_id
1 'polypeptide(L)'
;YRLSYQTLALVAWGFAFVGSMALLNARWWQRRGLAVLSLLGLVVMVALFFGAAVPAFEELRIAYMDPADEIFRPGTWQLAWRYVLLGLGGLAWYGVLRQGKVWPQPESLQRGMELAGHVVLLAWLSTELYHWLVWTAGAKETYEAIWRARKAGFSILWAVYALALLGLGFRTAAAWRRMSAFVLLGVVLVKVFVFDLAETSIAYKTVLFLVLGVLLLGASFLYQRFRPREAREPASPEAAEETDE
;
A
#
# COMPACT_ATOMS: atom_id res chain seq x y z
N TYR A 1 13.59 -24.50 -6.64
CA TYR A 1 12.20 -24.51 -7.16
C TYR A 1 11.17 -25.33 -6.38
N ARG A 2 11.34 -26.64 -6.11
CA ARG A 2 10.30 -27.43 -5.38
C ARG A 2 9.94 -26.79 -4.03
N LEU A 3 10.95 -26.36 -3.27
CA LEU A 3 10.78 -25.66 -2.00
C LEU A 3 10.01 -24.34 -2.19
N SER A 4 10.37 -23.53 -3.19
CA SER A 4 9.72 -22.26 -3.51
C SER A 4 8.22 -22.46 -3.79
N TYR A 5 7.84 -23.46 -4.60
CA TYR A 5 6.43 -23.79 -4.83
C TYR A 5 5.71 -24.30 -3.58
N GLN A 6 6.37 -25.09 -2.73
CA GLN A 6 5.80 -25.52 -1.45
C GLN A 6 5.55 -24.33 -0.52
N THR A 7 6.48 -23.38 -0.47
CA THR A 7 6.32 -22.12 0.29
C THR A 7 5.14 -21.31 -0.22
N LEU A 8 5.02 -21.12 -1.55
CA LEU A 8 3.89 -20.40 -2.15
C LEU A 8 2.55 -21.09 -1.84
N ALA A 9 2.50 -22.42 -1.97
CA ALA A 9 1.30 -23.19 -1.66
C ALA A 9 0.93 -23.06 -0.18
N LEU A 10 1.90 -23.18 0.74
CA LEU A 10 1.66 -23.05 2.19
C LEU A 10 1.08 -21.69 2.54
N VAL A 11 1.65 -20.60 1.99
CA VAL A 11 1.14 -19.25 2.23
C VAL A 11 -0.26 -19.07 1.61
N ALA A 12 -0.52 -19.66 0.44
CA ALA A 12 -1.83 -19.60 -0.20
C ALA A 12 -2.90 -20.32 0.65
N TRP A 13 -2.60 -21.54 1.09
CA TRP A 13 -3.47 -22.29 1.99
C TRP A 13 -3.68 -21.56 3.32
N GLY A 14 -2.64 -20.94 3.87
CA GLY A 14 -2.72 -20.15 5.09
C GLY A 14 -3.66 -18.95 4.95
N PHE A 15 -3.53 -18.15 3.89
CA PHE A 15 -4.48 -17.07 3.61
C PHE A 15 -5.90 -17.57 3.35
N ALA A 16 -6.06 -18.64 2.57
CA ALA A 16 -7.37 -19.24 2.32
C ALA A 16 -8.04 -19.72 3.61
N PHE A 17 -7.28 -20.36 4.50
CA PHE A 17 -7.75 -20.82 5.80
C PHE A 17 -8.16 -19.65 6.71
N VAL A 18 -7.28 -18.67 6.90
CA VAL A 18 -7.57 -17.49 7.73
C VAL A 18 -8.76 -16.71 7.18
N GLY A 19 -8.82 -16.50 5.86
CA GLY A 19 -9.91 -15.77 5.22
C GLY A 19 -11.25 -16.51 5.28
N SER A 20 -11.26 -17.82 5.04
CA SER A 20 -12.46 -18.64 5.19
C SER A 20 -12.94 -18.63 6.64
N MET A 21 -12.05 -18.86 7.60
CA MET A 21 -12.39 -18.82 9.03
C MET A 21 -12.98 -17.46 9.42
N ALA A 22 -12.38 -16.36 8.96
CA ALA A 22 -12.89 -15.02 9.23
C ALA A 22 -14.29 -14.82 8.63
N LEU A 23 -14.48 -15.13 7.35
CA LEU A 23 -15.77 -14.97 6.67
C LEU A 23 -16.87 -15.84 7.29
N LEU A 24 -16.57 -17.10 7.59
CA LEU A 24 -17.49 -18.04 8.25
C LEU A 24 -17.86 -17.54 9.66
N ASN A 25 -16.89 -17.02 10.41
CA ASN A 25 -17.14 -16.45 11.73
C ASN A 25 -18.02 -15.20 11.65
N ALA A 26 -17.76 -14.32 10.69
CA ALA A 26 -18.53 -13.10 10.48
C ALA A 26 -19.95 -13.36 9.96
N ARG A 27 -20.19 -14.50 9.30
CA ARG A 27 -21.48 -14.83 8.70
C ARG A 27 -22.36 -15.74 9.56
N TRP A 28 -21.76 -16.68 10.30
CA TRP A 28 -22.50 -17.73 11.01
C TRP A 28 -22.10 -17.87 12.48
N TRP A 29 -20.81 -18.06 12.80
CA TRP A 29 -20.43 -18.47 14.17
C TRP A 29 -20.43 -17.35 15.21
N GLN A 30 -20.16 -16.11 14.81
CA GLN A 30 -20.18 -14.93 15.68
C GLN A 30 -19.37 -15.09 16.99
N ARG A 31 -18.23 -15.80 16.95
CA ARG A 31 -17.39 -16.03 18.13
C ARG A 31 -16.25 -15.01 18.20
N ARG A 32 -16.10 -14.35 19.35
CA ARG A 32 -14.99 -13.40 19.60
C ARG A 32 -13.61 -14.06 19.49
N GLY A 33 -13.44 -15.28 20.02
CA GLY A 33 -12.17 -16.00 19.96
C GLY A 33 -11.67 -16.23 18.52
N LEU A 34 -12.59 -16.61 17.61
CA LEU A 34 -12.28 -16.81 16.19
C LEU A 34 -11.96 -15.50 15.47
N ALA A 35 -12.58 -14.38 15.87
CA ALA A 35 -12.25 -13.07 15.32
C ALA A 35 -10.81 -12.65 15.69
N VAL A 36 -10.42 -12.82 16.95
CA VAL A 36 -9.05 -12.54 17.42
C VAL A 36 -8.04 -13.48 16.73
N LEU A 37 -8.34 -14.78 16.66
CA LEU A 37 -7.48 -15.76 16.00
C LEU A 37 -7.30 -15.45 14.51
N SER A 38 -8.35 -15.00 13.84
CA SER A 38 -8.28 -14.58 12.42
C SER A 38 -7.38 -13.37 12.23
N LEU A 39 -7.46 -12.37 13.15
CA LEU A 39 -6.59 -11.20 13.10
C LEU A 39 -5.11 -11.57 13.32
N LEU A 40 -4.81 -12.38 14.35
CA LEU A 40 -3.45 -12.83 14.62
C LEU A 40 -2.91 -13.69 13.47
N GLY A 41 -3.74 -14.61 12.96
CA GLY A 41 -3.43 -15.42 11.79
C GLY A 41 -3.11 -14.55 10.57
N LEU A 42 -3.90 -13.50 10.32
CA LEU A 42 -3.64 -12.57 9.23
C LEU A 42 -2.29 -11.86 9.37
N VAL A 43 -1.93 -11.40 10.57
CA VAL A 43 -0.62 -10.77 10.83
C VAL A 43 0.53 -11.73 10.50
N VAL A 44 0.44 -12.98 10.96
CA VAL A 44 1.44 -14.01 10.66
C VAL A 44 1.49 -14.30 9.15
N MET A 45 0.34 -14.43 8.47
CA MET A 45 0.33 -14.71 7.04
C MET A 45 0.88 -13.55 6.21
N VAL A 46 0.63 -12.30 6.60
CA VAL A 46 1.24 -11.13 5.97
C VAL A 46 2.76 -11.15 6.16
N ALA A 47 3.25 -11.47 7.36
CA ALA A 47 4.68 -11.60 7.62
C ALA A 47 5.32 -12.72 6.77
N LEU A 48 4.67 -13.89 6.68
CA LEU A 48 5.14 -14.99 5.83
C LEU A 48 5.07 -14.67 4.34
N PHE A 49 4.08 -13.90 3.90
CA PHE A 49 4.01 -13.46 2.52
C PHE A 49 5.23 -12.61 2.15
N PHE A 50 5.52 -11.56 2.92
CA PHE A 50 6.67 -10.69 2.65
C PHE A 50 8.02 -11.37 2.93
N GLY A 51 8.10 -12.20 3.98
CA GLY A 51 9.35 -12.84 4.41
C GLY A 51 9.71 -14.13 3.67
N ALA A 52 8.73 -14.85 3.10
CA ALA A 52 8.96 -16.14 2.46
C ALA A 52 8.41 -16.22 1.03
N ALA A 53 7.16 -15.78 0.80
CA ALA A 53 6.56 -15.86 -0.54
C ALA A 53 7.21 -14.90 -1.55
N VAL A 54 7.51 -13.66 -1.15
CA VAL A 54 8.17 -12.68 -2.03
C VAL A 54 9.57 -13.15 -2.48
N PRO A 55 10.47 -13.62 -1.58
CA PRO A 55 11.73 -14.24 -2.00
C PRO A 55 11.55 -15.47 -2.89
N ALA A 56 10.56 -16.34 -2.60
CA ALA A 56 10.27 -17.49 -3.44
C ALA A 56 9.86 -17.08 -4.87
N PHE A 57 9.09 -16.00 -5.02
CA PHE A 57 8.79 -15.43 -6.34
C PHE A 57 10.01 -14.85 -7.04
N GLU A 58 10.96 -14.27 -6.31
CA GLU A 58 12.21 -13.77 -6.88
C GLU A 58 13.09 -14.92 -7.40
N GLU A 59 13.24 -16.00 -6.64
CA GLU A 59 13.98 -17.20 -7.07
C GLU A 59 13.38 -17.79 -8.36
N LEU A 60 12.05 -17.94 -8.41
CA LEU A 60 11.36 -18.45 -9.59
C LEU A 60 11.47 -17.51 -10.80
N ARG A 61 11.47 -16.20 -10.57
CA ARG A 61 11.63 -15.20 -11.64
C ARG A 61 13.04 -15.21 -12.22
N ILE A 62 14.07 -15.34 -11.39
CA ILE A 62 15.47 -15.43 -11.85
C ILE A 62 15.64 -16.66 -12.75
N ALA A 63 15.08 -17.80 -12.33
CA ALA A 63 15.06 -19.02 -13.14
C ALA A 63 14.36 -18.85 -14.50
N TYR A 64 13.31 -18.01 -14.56
CA TYR A 64 12.61 -17.69 -15.81
C TYR A 64 13.44 -16.84 -16.77
N MET A 65 14.35 -16.03 -16.23
CA MET A 65 15.12 -15.07 -17.02
C MET A 65 16.46 -15.60 -17.47
N ASP A 66 16.88 -16.79 -17.03
CA ASP A 66 18.09 -17.45 -17.49
C ASP A 66 17.82 -18.28 -18.76
N PRO A 67 18.31 -17.86 -19.95
CA PRO A 67 18.10 -18.60 -21.20
C PRO A 67 18.86 -19.92 -21.26
N ALA A 68 19.85 -20.14 -20.37
CA ALA A 68 20.72 -21.31 -20.37
C ALA A 68 20.19 -22.47 -19.52
N ASP A 69 19.13 -22.25 -18.73
CA ASP A 69 18.56 -23.27 -17.86
C ASP A 69 17.60 -24.19 -18.65
N GLU A 70 18.16 -25.21 -19.31
CA GLU A 70 17.39 -26.21 -20.08
C GLU A 70 16.48 -27.07 -19.18
N ILE A 71 16.72 -27.09 -17.86
CA ILE A 71 16.08 -28.01 -16.91
C ILE A 71 14.70 -27.49 -16.50
N PHE A 72 14.47 -26.18 -16.52
CA PHE A 72 13.22 -25.58 -16.12
C PHE A 72 12.76 -24.55 -17.15
N ARG A 73 11.64 -24.85 -17.84
CA ARG A 73 10.91 -23.86 -18.67
C ARG A 73 9.71 -23.33 -17.89
N PRO A 74 9.89 -22.30 -17.06
CA PRO A 74 8.81 -21.69 -16.31
C PRO A 74 7.75 -21.10 -17.23
N GLY A 75 6.51 -21.61 -17.14
CA GLY A 75 5.36 -21.11 -17.90
C GLY A 75 4.69 -19.89 -17.26
N THR A 76 3.78 -19.26 -17.99
CA THR A 76 2.91 -18.14 -17.54
C THR A 76 2.12 -18.45 -16.26
N TRP A 77 2.02 -19.73 -15.87
CA TRP A 77 1.44 -20.22 -14.63
C TRP A 77 2.00 -19.57 -13.35
N GLN A 78 3.25 -19.08 -13.37
CA GLN A 78 3.83 -18.39 -12.22
C GLN A 78 3.20 -17.02 -11.95
N LEU A 79 2.77 -16.30 -12.99
CA LEU A 79 1.94 -15.10 -12.83
C LEU A 79 0.61 -15.46 -12.15
N ALA A 80 0.01 -16.58 -12.54
CA ALA A 80 -1.26 -17.01 -11.96
C ALA A 80 -1.13 -17.25 -10.44
N TRP A 81 -0.08 -17.96 -9.99
CA TRP A 81 0.18 -18.16 -8.56
C TRP A 81 0.29 -16.87 -7.77
N ARG A 82 0.91 -15.86 -8.37
CA ARG A 82 1.04 -14.54 -7.76
C ARG A 82 -0.33 -13.91 -7.54
N TYR A 83 -1.13 -13.75 -8.60
CA TYR A 83 -2.45 -13.14 -8.48
C TYR A 83 -3.42 -13.94 -7.62
N VAL A 84 -3.32 -15.27 -7.58
CA VAL A 84 -4.08 -16.10 -6.64
C VAL A 84 -3.71 -15.77 -5.20
N LEU A 85 -2.42 -15.72 -4.88
CA LEU A 85 -1.94 -15.32 -3.55
C LEU A 85 -2.43 -13.92 -3.18
N LEU A 86 -2.48 -13.00 -4.16
CA LEU A 86 -3.00 -11.66 -3.90
C LEU A 86 -4.50 -11.62 -3.62
N GLY A 87 -5.27 -12.35 -4.41
CA GLY A 87 -6.70 -12.50 -4.19
C GLY A 87 -7.01 -13.10 -2.82
N LEU A 88 -6.28 -14.14 -2.42
CA LEU A 88 -6.46 -14.80 -1.12
C LEU A 88 -6.06 -13.89 0.05
N GLY A 89 -4.94 -13.18 -0.04
CA GLY A 89 -4.53 -12.21 0.98
C GLY A 89 -5.54 -11.07 1.14
N GLY A 90 -6.05 -10.53 0.03
CA GLY A 90 -7.11 -9.52 0.04
C GLY A 90 -8.43 -10.03 0.62
N LEU A 91 -8.84 -11.26 0.28
CA LEU A 91 -10.01 -11.91 0.84
C LEU A 91 -9.88 -12.11 2.36
N ALA A 92 -8.70 -12.55 2.81
CA ALA A 92 -8.42 -12.73 4.23
C ALA A 92 -8.49 -11.41 5.00
N TRP A 93 -7.88 -10.36 4.45
CA TRP A 93 -7.96 -9.01 5.01
C TRP A 93 -9.41 -8.53 5.11
N TYR A 94 -10.18 -8.67 4.03
CA TYR A 94 -11.60 -8.31 3.99
C TYR A 94 -12.43 -9.08 5.03
N GLY A 95 -12.19 -10.39 5.17
CA GLY A 95 -12.85 -11.23 6.17
C GLY A 95 -12.59 -10.76 7.61
N VAL A 96 -11.37 -10.29 7.90
CA VAL A 96 -11.01 -9.71 9.21
C VAL A 96 -11.68 -8.35 9.43
N LEU A 97 -11.76 -7.49 8.42
CA LEU A 97 -12.46 -6.21 8.52
C LEU A 97 -13.96 -6.38 8.79
N ARG A 98 -14.58 -7.45 8.30
CA ARG A 98 -15.99 -7.78 8.55
C ARG A 98 -16.28 -8.22 10.00
N GLN A 99 -15.26 -8.45 10.83
CA GLN A 99 -15.44 -8.87 12.23
C GLN A 99 -15.93 -7.75 13.14
N GLY A 100 -16.00 -6.49 12.70
CA GLY A 100 -16.35 -5.36 13.57
C GLY A 100 -17.71 -5.49 14.28
N LYS A 101 -18.66 -6.24 13.70
CA LYS A 101 -19.94 -6.57 14.35
C LYS A 101 -19.82 -7.66 15.43
N VAL A 102 -18.94 -8.64 15.20
CA VAL A 102 -18.73 -9.81 16.08
C VAL A 102 -17.89 -9.42 17.29
N TRP A 103 -16.88 -8.60 17.05
CA TRP A 103 -15.95 -8.12 18.05
C TRP A 103 -15.75 -6.61 17.84
N PRO A 104 -16.51 -5.78 18.57
CA PRO A 104 -16.31 -4.34 18.60
C PRO A 104 -14.91 -4.03 19.16
N GLN A 105 -14.04 -3.51 18.31
CA GLN A 105 -12.66 -3.20 18.64
C GLN A 105 -12.54 -1.76 19.15
N PRO A 106 -11.61 -1.45 20.07
CA PRO A 106 -11.33 -0.08 20.46
C PRO A 106 -10.86 0.74 19.25
N GLU A 107 -11.12 2.05 19.25
CA GLU A 107 -10.77 2.92 18.12
C GLU A 107 -9.28 2.88 17.76
N SER A 108 -8.39 2.76 18.75
CA SER A 108 -6.94 2.65 18.53
C SER A 108 -6.57 1.44 17.68
N LEU A 109 -7.21 0.28 17.92
CA LEU A 109 -6.98 -0.93 17.15
C LEU A 109 -7.53 -0.78 15.72
N GLN A 110 -8.71 -0.19 15.55
CA GLN A 110 -9.28 0.06 14.22
C GLN A 110 -8.37 0.97 13.38
N ARG A 111 -7.89 2.07 13.97
CA ARG A 111 -6.93 3.00 13.36
C ARG A 111 -5.61 2.32 13.01
N GLY A 112 -5.11 1.46 13.90
CA GLY A 112 -3.89 0.68 13.69
C GLY A 112 -4.04 -0.33 12.54
N MET A 113 -5.19 -1.01 12.46
CA MET A 113 -5.50 -1.95 11.37
C MET A 113 -5.65 -1.22 10.02
N GLU A 114 -6.30 -0.05 10.00
CA GLU A 114 -6.40 0.79 8.80
C GLU A 114 -5.02 1.22 8.30
N LEU A 115 -4.17 1.73 9.21
CA LEU A 115 -2.80 2.12 8.87
C LEU A 115 -1.96 0.92 8.39
N ALA A 116 -2.03 -0.21 9.09
CA ALA A 116 -1.36 -1.44 8.68
C ALA A 116 -1.81 -1.91 7.30
N GLY A 117 -3.12 -1.80 7.00
CA GLY A 117 -3.66 -2.12 5.69
C GLY A 117 -3.08 -1.24 4.58
N HIS A 118 -2.92 0.07 4.83
CA HIS A 118 -2.28 0.96 3.88
C HIS A 118 -0.80 0.67 3.67
N VAL A 119 -0.08 0.32 4.74
CA VAL A 119 1.34 -0.07 4.65
C VAL A 119 1.48 -1.38 3.87
N VAL A 120 0.66 -2.38 4.17
CA VAL A 120 0.65 -3.68 3.47
C VAL A 120 0.30 -3.48 2.00
N LEU A 121 -0.73 -2.68 1.68
CA LEU A 121 -1.12 -2.41 0.30
C LEU A 121 -0.01 -1.69 -0.47
N LEU A 122 0.65 -0.69 0.13
CA LEU A 122 1.76 0.01 -0.52
C LEU A 122 2.97 -0.91 -0.73
N ALA A 123 3.31 -1.72 0.26
CA ALA A 123 4.35 -2.74 0.13
C ALA A 123 4.00 -3.73 -0.98
N TRP A 124 2.72 -4.11 -1.09
CA TRP A 124 2.23 -4.97 -2.14
C TRP A 124 2.38 -4.37 -3.54
N LEU A 125 1.89 -3.15 -3.73
CA LEU A 125 2.03 -2.43 -4.99
C LEU A 125 3.50 -2.26 -5.37
N SER A 126 4.39 -2.11 -4.37
CA SER A 126 5.84 -2.05 -4.60
C SER A 126 6.38 -3.38 -5.12
N THR A 127 5.94 -4.52 -4.58
CA THR A 127 6.37 -5.83 -5.11
C THR A 127 5.82 -6.07 -6.51
N GLU A 128 4.60 -5.63 -6.82
CA GLU A 128 4.01 -5.71 -8.16
C GLU A 128 4.78 -4.85 -9.15
N LEU A 129 5.08 -3.60 -8.81
CA LEU A 129 5.85 -2.71 -9.67
C LEU A 129 7.22 -3.33 -10.00
N TYR A 130 7.92 -3.86 -9.00
CA TYR A 130 9.21 -4.51 -9.22
C TYR A 130 9.10 -5.71 -10.17
N HIS A 131 8.07 -6.54 -9.99
CA HIS A 131 7.83 -7.68 -10.87
C HIS A 131 7.60 -7.24 -12.31
N TRP A 132 6.71 -6.27 -12.53
CA TRP A 132 6.44 -5.74 -13.86
C TRP A 132 7.67 -5.11 -14.50
N LEU A 133 8.43 -4.33 -13.74
CA LEU A 133 9.65 -3.67 -14.22
C LEU A 133 10.68 -4.68 -14.72
N VAL A 134 10.93 -5.73 -13.93
CA VAL A 134 11.85 -6.81 -14.30
C VAL A 134 11.31 -7.57 -15.51
N TRP A 135 10.02 -7.89 -15.54
CA TRP A 135 9.37 -8.56 -16.67
C TRP A 135 9.49 -7.77 -17.98
N THR A 136 9.23 -6.45 -17.95
CA THR A 136 9.27 -5.59 -19.12
C THR A 136 10.67 -5.30 -19.61
N ALA A 137 11.65 -5.22 -18.69
CA ALA A 137 13.06 -5.03 -19.04
C ALA A 137 13.61 -6.25 -19.82
N GLY A 138 13.12 -7.45 -19.50
CA GLY A 138 13.56 -8.70 -20.11
C GLY A 138 15.02 -9.04 -19.78
N ALA A 139 15.51 -10.16 -20.32
CA ALA A 139 16.85 -10.69 -20.03
C ALA A 139 18.02 -9.86 -20.60
N LYS A 140 17.74 -8.76 -21.33
CA LYS A 140 18.76 -7.98 -22.06
C LYS A 140 19.25 -6.74 -21.30
N GLU A 141 18.55 -6.34 -20.25
CA GLU A 141 18.89 -5.15 -19.47
C GLU A 141 19.87 -5.46 -18.34
N THR A 142 20.74 -4.49 -18.03
CA THR A 142 21.72 -4.65 -16.95
C THR A 142 21.08 -4.54 -15.56
N TYR A 143 21.66 -5.20 -14.57
CA TYR A 143 21.24 -5.10 -13.17
C TYR A 143 21.16 -3.64 -12.68
N GLU A 144 22.13 -2.81 -13.08
CA GLU A 144 22.19 -1.38 -12.77
C GLU A 144 21.00 -0.60 -13.34
N ALA A 145 20.58 -0.89 -14.58
CA ALA A 145 19.43 -0.24 -15.20
C ALA A 145 18.13 -0.59 -14.46
N ILE A 146 17.92 -1.88 -14.16
CA ILE A 146 16.76 -2.37 -13.40
C ILE A 146 16.74 -1.76 -11.99
N TRP A 147 17.89 -1.67 -11.33
CA TRP A 147 18.02 -1.05 -10.00
C TRP A 147 17.63 0.43 -10.00
N ARG A 148 18.14 1.22 -10.96
CA ARG A 148 17.79 2.65 -11.08
C ARG A 148 16.30 2.83 -11.37
N ALA A 149 15.76 2.05 -12.31
CA ALA A 149 14.35 2.11 -12.67
C ALA A 149 13.46 1.72 -11.47
N ARG A 150 13.87 0.72 -10.66
CA ARG A 150 13.18 0.33 -9.43
C ARG A 150 13.21 1.44 -8.38
N LYS A 151 14.36 2.07 -8.13
CA LYS A 151 14.48 3.20 -7.19
C LYS A 151 13.48 4.30 -7.58
N ALA A 152 13.54 4.77 -8.84
CA ALA A 152 12.66 5.81 -9.34
C ALA A 152 11.17 5.39 -9.30
N GLY A 153 10.87 4.17 -9.72
CA GLY A 153 9.52 3.61 -9.73
C GLY A 153 8.89 3.56 -8.34
N PHE A 154 9.63 3.14 -7.32
CA PHE A 154 9.14 3.14 -5.93
C PHE A 154 8.79 4.54 -5.45
N SER A 155 9.62 5.54 -5.76
CA SER A 155 9.33 6.93 -5.37
C SER A 155 8.09 7.48 -6.06
N ILE A 156 7.92 7.24 -7.36
CA ILE A 156 6.71 7.64 -8.10
C ILE A 156 5.47 6.95 -7.54
N LEU A 157 5.55 5.63 -7.32
CA LEU A 157 4.44 4.84 -6.77
C LEU A 157 4.00 5.36 -5.42
N TRP A 158 4.95 5.57 -4.50
CA TRP A 158 4.65 6.03 -3.15
C TRP A 158 4.04 7.44 -3.18
N ALA A 159 4.51 8.30 -4.07
CA ALA A 159 3.99 9.65 -4.20
C ALA A 159 2.56 9.69 -4.77
N VAL A 160 2.29 8.93 -5.83
CA VAL A 160 0.94 8.77 -6.39
C VAL A 160 0.00 8.18 -5.34
N TYR A 161 0.46 7.17 -4.60
CA TYR A 161 -0.32 6.55 -3.54
C TYR A 161 -0.59 7.52 -2.37
N ALA A 162 0.38 8.35 -1.97
CA ALA A 162 0.18 9.38 -0.95
C ALA A 162 -0.85 10.43 -1.40
N LEU A 163 -0.81 10.88 -2.66
CA LEU A 163 -1.83 11.77 -3.22
C LEU A 163 -3.22 11.12 -3.24
N ALA A 164 -3.31 9.85 -3.63
CA ALA A 164 -4.56 9.09 -3.61
C ALA A 164 -5.13 8.97 -2.19
N LEU A 165 -4.29 8.63 -1.20
CA LEU A 165 -4.69 8.59 0.20
C LEU A 165 -5.11 9.95 0.74
N LEU A 166 -4.44 11.02 0.33
CA LEU A 166 -4.82 12.38 0.71
C LEU A 166 -6.21 12.71 0.15
N GLY A 167 -6.47 12.39 -1.11
CA GLY A 167 -7.77 12.57 -1.75
C GLY A 167 -8.89 11.77 -1.05
N LEU A 168 -8.62 10.51 -0.71
CA LEU A 168 -9.55 9.68 0.07
C LEU A 168 -9.74 10.22 1.49
N GLY A 169 -8.67 10.66 2.15
CA GLY A 169 -8.70 11.23 3.49
C GLY A 169 -9.61 12.46 3.57
N PHE A 170 -9.53 13.36 2.58
CA PHE A 170 -10.40 14.53 2.50
C PHE A 170 -11.86 14.22 2.16
N ARG A 171 -12.15 13.13 1.45
CA ARG A 171 -13.52 12.66 1.23
C ARG A 171 -14.18 12.07 2.48
N THR A 172 -13.40 11.82 3.53
CA THR A 172 -13.92 11.25 4.78
C THR A 172 -13.90 12.28 5.91
N ALA A 173 -14.92 12.26 6.77
CA ALA A 173 -15.03 13.22 7.88
C ALA A 173 -13.93 13.04 8.96
N ALA A 174 -13.28 11.88 9.03
CA ALA A 174 -12.33 11.55 10.10
C ALA A 174 -10.98 12.24 9.93
N ALA A 175 -10.61 13.07 10.91
CA ALA A 175 -9.33 13.78 10.95
C ALA A 175 -8.11 12.85 10.93
N TRP A 176 -8.21 11.68 11.56
CA TRP A 176 -7.13 10.67 11.60
C TRP A 176 -6.70 10.21 10.21
N ARG A 177 -7.65 9.94 9.30
CA ARG A 177 -7.35 9.52 7.92
C ARG A 177 -6.55 10.57 7.17
N ARG A 178 -6.88 11.86 7.34
CA ARG A 178 -6.12 12.98 6.76
C ARG A 178 -4.69 13.01 7.30
N MET A 179 -4.52 12.85 8.62
CA MET A 179 -3.18 12.84 9.24
C MET A 179 -2.32 11.69 8.70
N SER A 180 -2.87 10.48 8.56
CA SER A 180 -2.12 9.35 8.01
C SER A 180 -1.63 9.60 6.57
N ALA A 181 -2.44 10.28 5.75
CA ALA A 181 -2.05 10.68 4.39
C ALA A 181 -0.94 11.74 4.40
N PHE A 182 -1.01 12.74 5.29
CA PHE A 182 0.05 13.74 5.44
C PHE A 182 1.35 13.14 5.95
N VAL A 183 1.29 12.22 6.92
CA VAL A 183 2.47 11.50 7.42
C VAL A 183 3.12 10.71 6.29
N LEU A 184 2.34 9.95 5.52
CA LEU A 184 2.88 9.20 4.38
C LEU A 184 3.47 10.13 3.32
N LEU A 185 2.78 11.23 2.99
CA LEU A 185 3.30 12.24 2.07
C LEU A 185 4.65 12.78 2.58
N GLY A 186 4.75 13.15 3.86
CA GLY A 186 5.98 13.60 4.49
C GLY A 186 7.11 12.58 4.39
N VAL A 187 6.83 11.30 4.65
CA VAL A 187 7.82 10.21 4.48
C VAL A 187 8.29 10.11 3.03
N VAL A 188 7.39 10.23 2.06
CA VAL A 188 7.76 10.24 0.63
C VAL A 188 8.62 11.44 0.29
N LEU A 189 8.26 12.64 0.77
CA LEU A 189 9.05 13.86 0.56
C LEU A 189 10.47 13.66 1.11
N VAL A 190 10.60 13.24 2.37
CA VAL A 190 11.91 12.99 2.99
C VAL A 190 12.70 11.93 2.21
N LYS A 191 12.03 10.84 1.79
CA LYS A 191 12.70 9.77 1.03
C LYS A 191 13.26 10.30 -0.29
N VAL A 192 12.44 11.02 -1.05
CA VAL A 192 12.84 11.63 -2.31
C VAL A 192 13.99 12.63 -2.09
N PHE A 193 13.89 13.49 -1.08
CA PHE A 193 14.92 14.48 -0.77
C PHE A 193 16.26 13.92 -0.31
N VAL A 194 16.23 12.88 0.52
CA VAL A 194 17.45 12.36 1.12
C VAL A 194 18.08 11.29 0.23
N PHE A 195 17.30 10.36 -0.29
CA PHE A 195 17.83 9.20 -1.01
C PHE A 195 17.89 9.42 -2.53
N ASP A 196 16.90 10.09 -3.13
CA ASP A 196 16.86 10.26 -4.59
C ASP A 196 17.60 11.52 -5.07
N LEU A 197 17.87 12.50 -4.21
CA LEU A 197 18.71 13.66 -4.57
C LEU A 197 20.19 13.47 -4.23
N ALA A 198 20.57 12.58 -3.31
CA ALA A 198 21.97 12.42 -2.91
C ALA A 198 22.85 11.85 -4.03
N GLU A 199 22.33 10.93 -4.85
CA GLU A 199 23.14 10.14 -5.79
C GLU A 199 22.93 10.49 -7.28
N THR A 200 22.24 11.59 -7.59
CA THR A 200 21.69 11.78 -8.94
C THR A 200 22.15 13.04 -9.65
N SER A 201 22.25 12.94 -10.99
CA SER A 201 22.71 14.03 -11.87
C SER A 201 21.81 15.27 -11.75
N ILE A 202 22.36 16.44 -12.09
CA ILE A 202 21.65 17.73 -12.00
C ILE A 202 20.31 17.69 -12.76
N ALA A 203 20.29 17.09 -13.95
CA ALA A 203 19.06 16.95 -14.75
C ALA A 203 17.95 16.15 -14.03
N TYR A 204 18.31 15.06 -13.36
CA TYR A 204 17.34 14.25 -12.61
C TYR A 204 16.81 15.00 -11.38
N LYS A 205 17.68 15.76 -10.69
CA LYS A 205 17.28 16.62 -9.56
C LYS A 205 16.22 17.63 -9.99
N THR A 206 16.40 18.28 -11.14
CA THR A 206 15.42 19.24 -11.67
C THR A 206 14.06 18.60 -11.93
N VAL A 207 14.02 17.44 -12.58
CA VAL A 207 12.76 16.69 -12.82
C VAL A 207 12.11 16.31 -11.49
N LEU A 208 12.89 15.86 -10.53
CA LEU A 208 12.39 15.46 -9.21
C LEU A 208 11.79 16.64 -8.45
N PHE A 209 12.43 17.81 -8.46
CA PHE A 209 11.89 19.05 -7.90
C PHE A 209 10.58 19.48 -8.60
N LEU A 210 10.49 19.33 -9.92
CA LEU A 210 9.26 19.63 -10.66
C LEU A 210 8.11 18.70 -10.22
N VAL A 211 8.36 17.40 -10.18
CA VAL A 211 7.39 16.39 -9.72
C VAL A 211 6.95 16.68 -8.29
N LEU A 212 7.90 17.04 -7.43
CA LEU A 212 7.64 17.45 -6.05
C LEU A 212 6.75 18.69 -5.96
N GLY A 213 7.04 19.71 -6.78
CA GLY A 213 6.22 20.92 -6.87
C GLY A 213 4.79 20.60 -7.27
N VAL A 214 4.60 19.76 -8.28
CA VAL A 214 3.27 19.28 -8.71
C VAL A 214 2.58 18.50 -7.58
N LEU A 215 3.30 17.67 -6.83
CA LEU A 215 2.79 16.95 -5.66
C LEU A 215 2.29 17.90 -4.56
N LEU A 216 3.09 18.91 -4.21
CA LEU A 216 2.73 19.89 -3.18
C LEU A 216 1.57 20.77 -3.64
N LEU A 217 1.52 21.16 -4.92
CA LEU A 217 0.39 21.85 -5.50
C LEU A 217 -0.88 20.98 -5.49
N GLY A 218 -0.77 19.70 -5.83
CA GLY A 218 -1.87 18.74 -5.74
C GLY A 218 -2.40 18.62 -4.31
N ALA A 219 -1.51 18.48 -3.33
CA ALA A 219 -1.87 18.44 -1.92
C ALA A 219 -2.54 19.74 -1.45
N SER A 220 -2.01 20.90 -1.85
CA SER A 220 -2.58 22.22 -1.55
C SER A 220 -3.95 22.41 -2.19
N PHE A 221 -4.11 22.03 -3.46
CA PHE A 221 -5.38 22.07 -4.16
C PHE A 221 -6.42 21.17 -3.49
N LEU A 222 -6.06 19.93 -3.13
CA LEU A 222 -6.93 19.03 -2.37
C LEU A 222 -7.34 19.64 -1.02
N TYR A 223 -6.39 20.21 -0.29
CA TYR A 223 -6.67 20.91 0.96
C TYR A 223 -7.66 22.05 0.74
N GLN A 224 -7.43 22.95 -0.23
CA GLN A 224 -8.31 24.08 -0.51
C GLN A 224 -9.71 23.65 -0.98
N ARG A 225 -9.79 22.63 -1.84
CA ARG A 225 -11.05 22.14 -2.40
C ARG A 225 -11.97 21.51 -1.35
N PHE A 226 -11.38 20.83 -0.38
CA PHE A 226 -12.08 20.07 0.66
C PHE A 226 -11.97 20.68 2.06
N ARG A 227 -11.35 21.86 2.20
CA ARG A 227 -11.38 22.62 3.45
C ARG A 227 -12.85 22.91 3.77
N PRO A 228 -13.36 22.49 4.94
CA PRO A 228 -14.69 22.90 5.39
C PRO A 228 -14.78 24.42 5.36
N ARG A 229 -15.89 24.97 4.83
CA ARG A 229 -16.21 26.40 4.96
C ARG A 229 -16.59 26.70 6.41
N GLU A 230 -15.63 26.61 7.31
CA GLU A 230 -15.73 27.12 8.66
C GLU A 230 -14.80 28.33 8.73
N ALA A 231 -15.32 29.45 9.24
CA ALA A 231 -14.82 30.83 9.11
C ALA A 231 -15.13 31.55 7.77
N ARG A 232 -16.43 31.77 7.49
CA ARG A 232 -16.81 33.17 7.28
C ARG A 232 -16.89 33.76 8.68
N GLU A 233 -15.96 34.65 8.98
CA GLU A 233 -15.98 35.53 10.15
C GLU A 233 -17.41 36.08 10.34
N PRO A 234 -18.02 36.04 11.54
CA PRO A 234 -19.21 36.85 11.77
C PRO A 234 -18.80 38.31 11.52
N ALA A 235 -19.59 39.01 10.71
CA ALA A 235 -19.39 40.43 10.44
C ALA A 235 -19.21 41.19 11.77
N SER A 236 -18.21 42.08 11.80
CA SER A 236 -17.94 42.97 12.93
C SER A 236 -19.25 43.61 13.45
N PRO A 237 -19.48 43.70 14.78
CA PRO A 237 -20.67 44.35 15.35
C PRO A 237 -20.79 45.87 15.13
N GLU A 238 -19.85 46.51 14.44
CA GLU A 238 -19.73 47.98 14.34
C GLU A 238 -20.83 48.71 13.54
N ALA A 239 -21.82 48.03 12.96
CA ALA A 239 -22.85 48.67 12.14
C ALA A 239 -24.22 48.83 12.83
N ALA A 240 -24.35 48.51 14.12
CA ALA A 240 -25.63 48.54 14.85
C ALA A 240 -25.78 49.69 15.86
N GLU A 241 -24.77 50.54 16.05
CA GLU A 241 -24.82 51.64 17.03
C GLU A 241 -25.07 53.04 16.43
N GLU A 242 -25.23 53.17 15.10
CA GLU A 242 -25.33 54.50 14.45
C GLU A 242 -26.76 54.89 14.01
N THR A 243 -27.81 54.20 14.49
CA THR A 243 -29.21 54.52 14.11
C THR A 243 -30.13 54.86 15.26
N ASP A 244 -29.60 55.26 16.43
CA ASP A 244 -30.39 55.75 17.57
C ASP A 244 -29.86 57.11 18.09
N GLU A 245 -29.63 58.06 17.17
CA GLU A 245 -29.62 59.51 17.48
C GLU A 245 -30.89 60.19 16.94
#